data_AF-A0A099SG78-F1
#
_entry.id   AF-A0A099SG78-F1
#
_cell.length_a   1.000
_cell.length_b   1.000
_cell.length_c   1.000
_cell.angle_alpha   90.00
_cell.angle_beta   90.00
_cell.angle_gamma   90.00
#
_symmetry.space_group_name_H-M   'P 1'
#
loop_
_entity.id
_entity.type
_entity.pdbx_description
1 polymer ?
#
loop_
_entity_poly.entity_id
_entity_poly.type
_entity_poly.pdbx_seq_one_letter_code
_entity_poly.pdbx_strand_id
1 'polypeptide(L)' 'MLLRNRKPKTTVALRQRQLFHVGDRVKTSNHYVGTVVRVDRDEAGEYIVARLDEIPQEFAYDPDDLLRI' A
#
# COMPACT_ATOMS: atom_id res chain seq x y z
N MET A 1 7.24 27.76 24.79
CA MET A 1 6.64 26.42 24.61
C MET A 1 6.36 26.23 23.12
N LEU A 2 7.11 25.38 22.41
CA LEU A 2 6.97 25.17 20.97
C LEU A 2 6.18 23.88 20.70
N LEU A 3 4.86 24.01 20.54
CA LEU A 3 4.01 22.93 20.05
C LEU A 3 4.23 22.81 18.54
N ARG A 4 4.98 21.77 18.14
CA ARG A 4 5.23 21.43 16.74
C ARG A 4 3.88 21.16 16.07
N ASN A 5 3.52 22.04 15.16
CA ASN A 5 2.41 21.92 14.22
C ASN A 5 2.59 20.65 13.39
N ARG A 6 2.17 19.48 13.90
CA ARG A 6 2.00 18.26 13.11
C ARG A 6 0.84 18.54 12.18
N LYS A 7 1.13 19.03 10.97
CA LYS A 7 0.17 19.00 9.88
C LYS A 7 -0.16 17.52 9.65
N PRO A 8 -1.39 17.02 9.91
CA PRO A 8 -1.78 15.77 9.29
C PRO A 8 -1.72 16.05 7.79
N LYS A 9 -0.84 15.35 7.07
CA LYS A 9 -0.89 15.32 5.60
C LYS A 9 -2.15 14.56 5.22
N THR A 10 -3.30 15.20 5.41
CA THR A 10 -4.62 14.74 4.97
C THR A 10 -4.69 15.02 3.47
N THR A 11 -3.90 14.28 2.69
CA THR A 11 -3.89 14.32 1.22
C THR A 11 -3.83 12.92 0.65
N VAL A 12 -4.33 11.94 1.41
CA VAL A 12 -4.51 10.54 0.97
C VAL A 12 -5.99 10.13 1.16
N ALA A 13 -6.89 11.09 1.35
CA ALA A 13 -8.35 10.85 1.44
C ALA A 13 -9.03 10.86 0.05
N LEU A 14 -8.25 10.59 -1.01
CA LEU A 14 -8.76 10.20 -2.33
C LEU A 14 -8.17 8.83 -2.69
N ARG A 15 -8.14 7.92 -1.71
CA ARG A 15 -8.14 6.49 -1.99
C ARG A 15 -9.45 6.18 -2.69
N GLN A 16 -9.47 6.46 -4.00
CA GLN A 16 -10.14 5.59 -4.94
C GLN A 16 -9.88 4.19 -4.43
N ARG A 17 -10.94 3.42 -4.17
CA ARG A 17 -10.85 1.97 -3.98
C ARG A 17 -10.10 1.44 -5.19
N GLN A 18 -8.78 1.45 -5.12
CA GLN A 18 -7.91 0.94 -6.16
C GLN A 18 -8.10 -0.55 -5.99
N LEU A 19 -8.94 -1.10 -6.86
CA LEU A 19 -9.01 -2.52 -7.07
C LEU A 19 -7.62 -2.89 -7.58
N PHE A 20 -6.75 -3.30 -6.66
CA PHE A 20 -5.46 -3.87 -7.00
C PHE A 20 -5.76 -5.21 -7.67
N HIS A 21 -5.08 -5.49 -8.78
CA HIS A 21 -5.17 -6.76 -9.46
C HIS A 21 -3.84 -7.48 -9.40
N VAL A 22 -3.87 -8.80 -9.44
CA VAL A 22 -2.65 -9.60 -9.56
C VAL A 22 -1.92 -9.19 -10.85
N GLY A 23 -0.64 -8.83 -10.70
CA GLY A 23 0.21 -8.29 -11.77
C GLY A 23 0.35 -6.77 -11.76
N ASP A 24 -0.45 -6.03 -10.98
CA ASP A 24 -0.26 -4.57 -10.84
C ASP A 24 1.09 -4.25 -10.20
N ARG A 25 1.74 -3.20 -10.70
CA ARG A 25 2.91 -2.62 -10.06
C ARG A 25 2.46 -1.73 -8.92
N VAL A 26 3.02 -1.98 -7.74
CA VAL A 26 2.71 -1.22 -6.54
C VAL A 26 3.98 -0.67 -5.92
N LYS A 27 3.84 0.48 -5.28
CA LYS A 27 4.89 1.12 -4.53
C LYS A 27 4.43 1.29 -3.09
N THR A 28 5.26 0.81 -2.17
CA THR A 28 5.01 0.96 -0.73
C THR A 28 5.43 2.36 -0.25
N SER A 29 4.94 2.76 0.93
CA SER A 29 5.34 4.00 1.59
C SER A 29 6.86 4.14 1.81
N ASN A 30 7.59 3.02 1.89
CA ASN A 30 9.05 2.99 2.00
C ASN A 30 9.77 3.12 0.65
N HIS A 31 9.07 3.53 -0.40
CA HIS A 31 9.57 3.65 -1.77
C HIS A 31 9.98 2.34 -2.44
N TYR A 32 9.75 1.19 -1.80
CA TYR A 32 9.94 -0.11 -2.44
C TYR A 32 8.89 -0.33 -3.52
N VAL A 33 9.36 -0.78 -4.67
CA VAL A 33 8.49 -1.22 -5.76
C VAL A 33 8.32 -2.73 -5.64
N GLY A 34 7.10 -3.17 -5.92
CA GLY A 34 6.75 -4.57 -6.00
C GLY A 34 5.66 -4.82 -7.03
N THR A 35 5.30 -6.07 -7.13
CA THR A 35 4.21 -6.54 -7.98
C THR A 35 3.18 -7.25 -7.11
N VAL A 36 1.91 -6.95 -7.30
CA VAL A 36 0.82 -7.65 -6.61
C VAL A 36 0.80 -9.10 -7.09
N VAL A 37 1.01 -10.04 -6.17
CA VAL A 37 0.96 -11.47 -6.46
C VAL A 37 -0.37 -12.08 -6.06
N ARG A 38 -1.03 -11.51 -5.05
CA ARG A 38 -2.34 -11.97 -4.58
C ARG A 38 -3.11 -10.82 -3.96
N VAL A 39 -4.42 -10.83 -4.15
CA VAL A 39 -5.35 -9.93 -3.45
C VAL A 39 -6.38 -10.83 -2.80
N ASP A 40 -6.56 -10.62 -1.50
CA ASP A 40 -7.38 -11.49 -0.67
C ASP A 40 -8.12 -10.63 0.36
N ARG A 41 -9.10 -11.20 1.06
CA ARG A 41 -9.99 -10.42 1.93
C ARG A 41 -10.37 -11.22 3.16
N ASP A 42 -10.04 -10.66 4.31
CA ASP A 42 -10.38 -11.20 5.63
C ASP A 42 -11.49 -10.36 6.30
N GLU A 43 -11.84 -10.76 7.52
CA GLU A 43 -12.81 -10.07 8.39
C GLU A 43 -12.42 -8.60 8.67
N ALA A 44 -11.12 -8.27 8.59
CA ALA A 44 -10.61 -6.92 8.78
C ALA A 44 -10.67 -6.03 7.52
N GLY A 45 -10.76 -6.63 6.33
CA GLY A 45 -10.70 -5.90 5.06
C GLY A 45 -9.96 -6.64 3.97
N GLU A 46 -9.85 -5.99 2.81
CA GLU A 46 -9.04 -6.47 1.69
C GLU A 46 -7.56 -6.22 2.01
N TYR A 47 -6.70 -7.21 1.76
CA TYR A 47 -5.25 -7.09 1.88
C TYR A 47 -4.58 -7.57 0.60
N ILE A 48 -3.43 -6.98 0.31
CA ILE A 48 -2.69 -7.22 -0.92
C ILE A 48 -1.36 -7.82 -0.57
N VAL A 49 -1.11 -9.00 -1.11
CA VAL A 49 0.20 -9.61 -1.08
C VAL A 49 0.96 -9.09 -2.29
N ALA A 50 2.02 -8.34 -2.03
CA ALA A 50 2.94 -7.85 -3.04
C ALA A 50 4.32 -8.49 -2.86
N ARG A 51 4.93 -8.89 -3.97
CA ARG A 51 6.33 -9.31 -4.02
C ARG A 51 7.18 -8.11 -4.38
N LEU A 52 8.08 -7.72 -3.48
CA LEU A 52 8.98 -6.59 -3.74
C LEU A 52 10.05 -7.00 -4.77
N ASP A 53 10.50 -6.06 -5.60
CA ASP A 53 11.59 -6.32 -6.55
C ASP A 53 12.94 -6.43 -5.83
N GLU A 54 13.12 -5.67 -4.75
CA GLU A 54 14.37 -5.62 -3.99
C GLU A 54 14.52 -6.79 -3.00
N ILE A 55 13.39 -7.35 -2.55
CA ILE A 55 13.34 -8.49 -1.64
C ILE A 55 12.49 -9.57 -2.31
N PRO A 56 13.05 -10.76 -2.64
CA PRO A 56 12.32 -11.85 -3.29
C PRO A 56 11.36 -12.56 -2.32
N GLN A 57 10.66 -11.81 -1.49
CA GLN A 57 9.70 -12.27 -0.51
C GLN A 57 8.37 -11.56 -0.72
N GLU A 58 7.31 -12.27 -0.38
CA GLU A 58 5.94 -11.81 -0.46
C GLU A 58 5.55 -11.16 0.88
N PHE A 59 4.96 -9.98 0.81
CA PHE A 59 4.52 -9.23 1.98
C PHE A 59 3.06 -8.84 1.82
N ALA A 60 2.27 -9.06 2.87
CA ALA A 60 0.91 -8.57 2.96
C ALA A 60 0.91 -7.10 3.39
N TYR A 61 0.19 -6.28 2.63
CA TYR A 61 0.00 -4.87 2.88
C TYR A 61 -1.49 -4.55 2.81
N ASP A 62 -1.91 -3.57 3.58
CA ASP A 62 -3.21 -2.97 3.35
C ASP A 62 -3.23 -2.23 2.01
N PRO A 63 -4.35 -2.23 1.26
CA PRO A 63 -4.55 -1.42 0.04
C PRO A 63 -4.28 0.05 0.28
N ASP A 64 -4.46 0.40 1.53
CA ASP A 64 -4.31 1.69 2.06
C ASP A 64 -2.83 2.15 2.05
N ASP A 65 -1.89 1.26 2.34
CA ASP A 65 -0.46 1.54 2.41
C ASP A 65 0.28 1.37 1.07
N LEU A 66 -0.46 1.02 0.02
CA LEU A 66 0.05 0.83 -1.33
C LEU A 66 -0.38 1.94 -2.27
N LEU A 67 0.53 2.31 -3.17
CA LEU A 67 0.26 3.19 -4.30
C LEU A 67 0.46 2.40 -5.60
N ARG A 68 -0.58 2.27 -6.42
CA ARG A 68 -0.42 1.71 -7.77
C ARG A 68 0.37 2.68 -8.67
N ILE A 69 1.31 2.16 -9.45
CA ILE A 69 2.14 2.93 -10.40
C ILE A 69 1.93 2.48 -11.84
#